data_AF-A6WYC3-F1
#
_entry.id   AF-A6WYC3-F1
#
_cell.length_a   1.000
_cell.length_b   1.000
_cell.length_c   1.000
_cell.angle_alpha   90.00
_cell.angle_beta   90.00
_cell.angle_gamma   90.00
#
_symmetry.space_group_name_H-M   'P 1'
#
loop_
_entity.id
_entity.type
_entity.pdbx_description
1 polymer ?
#
loop_
_entity_poly.entity_id
_entity_poly.type
_entity_poly.pdbx_seq_one_letter_code
_entity_poly.pdbx_strand_id
1 'polypeptide(L)'
;MAYLIMGRKRFSFISDRFSNLHRRIPSLLFFKRNKSGTAAVEFAILAPVFLLILMGMIAFGLYLGVANAVQQLAADATRTALAGIDPPERLTLATTYIQKNAAKYSLIDPAKMQVSVDNAQSDPNQFTVTIRYNAQNLPIWNLMTGLPLPDTTITRASTIRLGGI
;
A
#
# COMPACT_ATOMS: atom_id res chain seq x y z
N MET A 1 72.16 -12.54 -92.78
CA MET A 1 72.17 -11.22 -93.44
C MET A 1 70.96 -11.11 -94.35
N ALA A 2 69.87 -10.51 -93.88
CA ALA A 2 68.83 -9.86 -94.69
C ALA A 2 67.92 -9.08 -93.73
N TYR A 3 67.70 -7.82 -94.07
CA TYR A 3 67.15 -6.73 -93.26
C TYR A 3 65.66 -6.51 -93.58
N LEU A 4 65.07 -5.50 -92.92
CA LEU A 4 63.85 -4.75 -93.27
C LEU A 4 62.50 -5.40 -92.89
N ILE A 5 61.80 -4.93 -91.84
CA ILE A 5 61.15 -3.61 -91.59
C ILE A 5 59.80 -3.43 -92.33
N MET A 6 58.81 -3.02 -91.53
CA MET A 6 57.61 -2.22 -91.83
C MET A 6 56.25 -2.94 -91.99
N GLY A 7 55.28 -2.50 -91.18
CA GLY A 7 53.84 -2.76 -91.38
C GLY A 7 53.02 -2.52 -90.11
N ARG A 8 52.85 -1.28 -89.63
CA ARG A 8 51.72 -0.35 -89.91
C ARG A 8 50.54 -0.47 -88.92
N LYS A 9 50.52 0.49 -87.98
CA LYS A 9 49.41 1.29 -87.41
C LYS A 9 47.99 0.70 -87.20
N ARG A 10 47.52 0.92 -85.95
CA ARG A 10 46.19 1.42 -85.48
C ARG A 10 44.91 0.66 -85.86
N PHE A 11 44.20 0.17 -84.84
CA PHE A 11 42.72 0.19 -84.73
C PHE A 11 42.35 0.24 -83.22
N SER A 12 41.88 1.39 -82.72
CA SER A 12 40.50 1.73 -82.32
C SER A 12 40.00 1.00 -81.05
N PHE A 13 39.85 1.67 -79.90
CA PHE A 13 38.70 2.53 -79.52
C PHE A 13 37.50 1.70 -79.02
N ILE A 14 36.91 2.14 -77.89
CA ILE A 14 35.57 1.80 -77.33
C ILE A 14 35.54 0.53 -76.48
N SER A 15 35.64 0.64 -75.15
CA SER A 15 34.59 0.90 -74.15
C SER A 15 33.98 -0.40 -73.62
N ASP A 16 34.29 -0.70 -72.37
CA ASP A 16 33.33 -1.35 -71.46
C ASP A 16 33.33 -0.54 -70.17
N ARG A 17 32.68 0.63 -70.29
CA ARG A 17 32.26 1.47 -69.18
C ARG A 17 30.83 1.07 -68.86
N PHE A 18 30.60 0.64 -67.61
CA PHE A 18 29.29 0.42 -66.99
C PHE A 18 28.37 -0.61 -67.65
N SER A 19 28.31 -1.81 -67.06
CA SER A 19 27.04 -2.55 -67.04
C SER A 19 26.88 -3.35 -65.75
N ASN A 20 25.80 -3.03 -65.04
CA ASN A 20 25.07 -3.85 -64.06
C ASN A 20 25.28 -3.55 -62.58
N LEU A 21 24.95 -2.30 -62.23
CA LEU A 21 24.17 -1.97 -61.05
C LEU A 21 22.75 -2.57 -61.18
N HIS A 22 22.43 -3.67 -60.49
CA HIS A 22 21.08 -3.94 -59.95
C HIS A 22 20.99 -5.29 -59.21
N ARG A 23 20.93 -5.27 -57.88
CA ARG A 23 19.70 -5.61 -57.12
C ARG A 23 19.93 -5.62 -55.61
N ARG A 24 19.33 -4.58 -55.00
CA ARG A 24 18.50 -4.60 -53.79
C ARG A 24 19.18 -5.04 -52.49
N ILE A 25 19.57 -4.04 -51.72
CA ILE A 25 19.57 -4.06 -50.27
C ILE A 25 18.10 -3.86 -49.83
N PRO A 26 17.41 -4.83 -49.21
CA PRO A 26 16.20 -4.53 -48.47
C PRO A 26 16.58 -4.40 -47.00
N SER A 27 17.18 -3.27 -46.64
CA SER A 27 17.15 -2.79 -45.26
C SER A 27 16.04 -1.76 -45.16
N LEU A 28 15.24 -1.89 -44.11
CA LEU A 28 14.14 -1.02 -43.65
C LEU A 28 12.72 -1.60 -43.88
N LEU A 29 12.03 -1.74 -42.75
CA LEU A 29 10.57 -1.92 -42.58
C LEU A 29 10.01 -3.34 -42.76
N PHE A 30 10.44 -4.26 -41.90
CA PHE A 30 9.49 -5.20 -41.30
C PHE A 30 9.45 -4.95 -39.80
N PHE A 31 8.52 -4.09 -39.36
CA PHE A 31 8.04 -4.13 -37.98
C PHE A 31 7.27 -5.44 -37.82
N LYS A 32 7.98 -6.56 -37.61
CA LYS A 32 7.33 -7.84 -37.31
C LYS A 32 6.48 -7.60 -36.07
N ARG A 33 5.17 -7.79 -36.21
CA ARG A 33 4.21 -7.75 -35.10
C ARG A 33 4.56 -8.89 -34.14
N ASN A 34 5.43 -8.60 -33.18
CA ASN A 34 5.87 -9.58 -32.21
C ASN A 34 4.84 -9.63 -31.06
N LYS A 35 4.06 -10.72 -31.03
CA LYS A 35 3.07 -10.95 -29.96
C LYS A 35 3.71 -11.42 -28.64
N SER A 36 5.03 -11.71 -28.62
CA SER A 36 5.71 -12.24 -27.44
C SER A 36 5.81 -11.23 -26.27
N GLY A 37 5.48 -9.95 -26.50
CA GLY A 37 5.50 -8.90 -25.48
C GLY A 37 4.12 -8.42 -25.01
N THR A 38 3.03 -8.94 -25.57
CA THR A 38 1.68 -8.45 -25.26
C THR A 38 1.34 -8.59 -23.77
N ALA A 39 1.66 -9.72 -23.16
CA ALA A 39 1.41 -9.95 -21.73
C ALA A 39 2.21 -8.99 -20.82
N ALA A 40 3.42 -8.59 -21.22
CA ALA A 40 4.22 -7.62 -20.47
C ALA A 40 3.59 -6.22 -20.49
N VAL A 41 2.99 -5.83 -21.63
CA VAL A 41 2.27 -4.55 -21.76
C VAL A 41 0.96 -4.58 -20.96
N GLU A 42 0.19 -5.67 -21.03
CA GLU A 42 -1.03 -5.84 -20.24
C GLU A 42 -0.73 -5.78 -18.74
N PHE A 43 0.32 -6.48 -18.28
CA PHE A 43 0.78 -6.40 -16.90
C PHE A 43 1.22 -4.99 -16.50
N ALA A 44 1.96 -4.27 -17.35
CA ALA A 44 2.40 -2.92 -17.06
C ALA A 44 1.23 -1.93 -16.85
N ILE A 45 0.09 -2.18 -17.50
CA ILE A 45 -1.12 -1.37 -17.35
C ILE A 45 -1.93 -1.81 -16.11
N LEU A 46 -2.06 -3.11 -15.88
CA LEU A 46 -2.89 -3.65 -14.79
C LEU A 46 -2.20 -3.60 -13.42
N ALA A 47 -0.89 -3.84 -13.36
CA ALA A 47 -0.13 -3.93 -12.12
C ALA A 47 -0.24 -2.68 -11.26
N PRO A 48 -0.15 -1.44 -11.78
CA PRO A 48 -0.34 -0.24 -10.96
C PRO A 48 -1.70 -0.19 -10.27
N VAL A 49 -2.78 -0.50 -10.99
CA VAL A 49 -4.14 -0.51 -10.43
C VAL A 49 -4.30 -1.61 -9.39
N PHE A 50 -3.80 -2.81 -9.70
CA PHE A 50 -3.79 -3.93 -8.76
C PHE A 50 -3.03 -3.60 -7.48
N LEU A 51 -1.83 -3.02 -7.58
CA LEU A 51 -1.02 -2.63 -6.43
C LEU A 51 -1.69 -1.53 -5.60
N LEU A 52 -2.36 -0.57 -6.25
CA LEU A 52 -3.13 0.46 -5.54
C LEU A 52 -4.27 -0.15 -4.72
N ILE A 53 -5.04 -1.08 -5.30
CA ILE A 53 -6.12 -1.78 -4.59
C ILE A 53 -5.54 -2.61 -3.44
N LEU A 54 -4.47 -3.36 -3.67
CA LEU A 54 -3.81 -4.17 -2.65
C LEU A 54 -3.29 -3.33 -1.48
N MET A 55 -2.61 -2.22 -1.78
CA MET A 55 -2.14 -1.28 -0.75
C MET A 55 -3.32 -0.66 0.01
N GLY A 56 -4.41 -0.33 -0.67
CA GLY A 56 -5.65 0.17 -0.06
C GLY A 56 -6.26 -0.83 0.92
N MET A 57 -6.34 -2.10 0.52
CA MET A 57 -6.80 -3.19 1.39
C MET A 57 -5.92 -3.34 2.64
N ILE A 58 -4.60 -3.29 2.48
CA ILE A 58 -3.65 -3.37 3.61
C ILE A 58 -3.83 -2.17 4.53
N ALA A 59 -3.89 -0.95 3.99
CA ALA A 59 -4.06 0.28 4.75
C ALA A 59 -5.36 0.28 5.57
N PHE A 60 -6.46 -0.15 4.97
CA PHE A 60 -7.75 -0.28 5.65
C PHE A 60 -7.75 -1.40 6.68
N GLY A 61 -7.12 -2.54 6.36
CA GLY A 61 -6.95 -3.65 7.29
C GLY A 61 -6.19 -3.25 8.55
N LEU A 62 -5.14 -2.44 8.42
CA LEU A 62 -4.41 -1.89 9.56
C LEU A 62 -5.29 -0.96 10.41
N TYR A 63 -6.05 -0.06 9.78
CA TYR A 63 -6.98 0.82 10.49
C TYR A 63 -8.01 0.03 11.31
N LEU A 64 -8.65 -0.98 10.69
CA LEU A 64 -9.60 -1.84 11.37
C LEU A 64 -8.93 -2.69 12.48
N GLY A 65 -7.72 -3.17 12.23
CA GLY A 65 -6.93 -3.93 13.21
C GLY A 65 -6.65 -3.11 14.46
N VAL A 66 -6.22 -1.85 14.30
CA VAL A 66 -6.06 -0.89 15.41
C VAL A 66 -7.40 -0.66 16.11
N ALA A 67 -8.46 -0.38 15.36
CA ALA A 67 -9.77 -0.12 15.95
C ALA A 67 -10.31 -1.29 16.79
N ASN A 68 -10.09 -2.52 16.33
CA ASN A 68 -10.45 -3.72 17.07
C ASN A 68 -9.57 -3.94 18.30
N ALA A 69 -8.25 -3.71 18.19
CA ALA A 69 -7.34 -3.79 19.33
C ALA A 69 -7.73 -2.81 20.45
N VAL A 70 -8.02 -1.56 20.09
CA VAL A 70 -8.48 -0.53 21.06
C VAL A 70 -9.81 -0.92 21.70
N GLN A 71 -10.76 -1.46 20.92
CA GLN A 71 -12.04 -1.94 21.46
C GLN A 71 -11.86 -3.11 22.43
N GLN A 72 -10.99 -4.08 22.09
CA GLN A 72 -10.68 -5.22 22.96
C GLN A 72 -10.03 -4.76 24.27
N LEU A 73 -9.04 -3.85 24.19
CA LEU A 73 -8.40 -3.28 25.37
C LEU A 73 -9.40 -2.56 26.28
N ALA A 74 -10.31 -1.75 25.71
CA ALA A 74 -11.37 -1.10 26.48
C ALA A 74 -12.29 -2.14 27.16
N ALA A 75 -12.70 -3.19 26.43
CA ALA A 75 -13.54 -4.24 26.97
C ALA A 75 -12.89 -5.01 28.13
N ASP A 76 -11.60 -5.33 28.01
CA ASP A 76 -10.90 -6.07 29.06
C ASP A 76 -10.59 -5.20 30.29
N ALA A 77 -10.34 -3.90 30.08
CA ALA A 77 -10.25 -2.94 31.18
C ALA A 77 -11.58 -2.83 31.94
N THR A 78 -12.69 -2.69 31.21
CA THR A 78 -14.05 -2.67 31.78
C THR A 78 -14.36 -3.96 32.54
N ARG A 79 -14.02 -5.13 31.99
CA ARG A 79 -14.20 -6.42 32.67
C ARG A 79 -13.36 -6.53 33.93
N THR A 80 -12.12 -6.06 33.89
CA THR A 80 -11.23 -6.08 35.06
C THR A 80 -11.77 -5.18 36.17
N ALA A 81 -12.39 -4.06 35.82
CA ALA A 81 -13.02 -3.16 36.77
C ALA A 81 -14.19 -3.80 37.54
N LEU A 82 -14.86 -4.84 37.00
CA LEU A 82 -15.96 -5.52 37.69
C LEU A 82 -15.55 -6.13 39.04
N ALA A 83 -14.28 -6.44 39.22
CA ALA A 83 -13.77 -6.97 40.49
C ALA A 83 -13.74 -5.91 41.61
N GLY A 84 -13.88 -4.62 41.27
CA GLY A 84 -13.85 -3.53 42.25
C GLY A 84 -15.17 -3.38 43.02
N ILE A 85 -15.03 -3.29 44.34
CA ILE A 85 -16.13 -3.20 45.31
C ILE A 85 -16.70 -1.79 45.31
N ASP A 86 -15.84 -0.78 45.26
CA ASP A 86 -16.23 0.64 45.27
C ASP A 86 -15.80 1.38 43.99
N PRO A 87 -16.37 2.56 43.69
CA PRO A 87 -16.01 3.30 42.48
C PRO A 87 -14.49 3.61 42.37
N PRO A 88 -13.80 4.17 43.38
CA PRO A 88 -12.36 4.43 43.30
C PRO A 88 -11.51 3.20 42.94
N GLU A 89 -11.87 2.02 43.48
CA GLU A 89 -11.22 0.76 43.20
C GLU A 89 -11.42 0.34 41.73
N ARG A 90 -12.65 0.44 41.19
CA ARG A 90 -12.93 0.13 39.78
C ARG A 90 -12.10 0.98 38.81
N LEU A 91 -12.00 2.28 39.10
CA LEU A 91 -11.17 3.20 38.32
C LEU A 91 -9.69 2.77 38.35
N THR A 92 -9.18 2.44 39.53
CA THR A 92 -7.80 1.99 39.71
C THR A 92 -7.53 0.68 38.98
N LEU A 93 -8.46 -0.28 39.04
CA LEU A 93 -8.35 -1.57 38.34
C LEU A 93 -8.34 -1.39 36.82
N ALA A 94 -9.26 -0.59 36.26
CA ALA A 94 -9.32 -0.33 34.82
C ALA A 94 -8.04 0.36 34.31
N THR A 95 -7.62 1.43 34.99
CA THR A 95 -6.44 2.22 34.57
C THR A 95 -5.15 1.41 34.70
N THR A 96 -4.99 0.65 35.80
CA THR A 96 -3.85 -0.26 36.01
C THR A 96 -3.83 -1.37 34.95
N TYR A 97 -5.00 -1.93 34.60
CA TYR A 97 -5.08 -2.94 33.55
C TYR A 97 -4.58 -2.39 32.21
N ILE A 98 -5.03 -1.19 31.82
CA ILE A 98 -4.61 -0.57 30.56
C ILE A 98 -3.11 -0.31 30.56
N GLN A 99 -2.56 0.27 31.63
CA GLN A 99 -1.12 0.55 31.74
C GLN A 99 -0.26 -0.71 31.63
N LYS A 100 -0.69 -1.82 32.23
CA LYS A 100 0.05 -3.09 32.21
C LYS A 100 -0.09 -3.87 30.91
N ASN A 101 -1.20 -3.71 30.18
CA ASN A 101 -1.55 -4.60 29.08
C ASN A 101 -1.61 -3.91 27.70
N ALA A 102 -1.66 -2.58 27.62
CA ALA A 102 -1.76 -1.88 26.32
C ALA A 102 -0.61 -2.25 25.37
N ALA A 103 0.62 -2.37 25.87
CA ALA A 103 1.79 -2.75 25.09
C ALA A 103 1.75 -4.19 24.54
N LYS A 104 0.82 -5.04 25.02
CA LYS A 104 0.64 -6.42 24.50
C LYS A 104 -0.12 -6.46 23.18
N TYR A 105 -0.80 -5.38 22.82
CA TYR A 105 -1.53 -5.28 21.55
C TYR A 105 -0.58 -4.71 20.48
N SER A 106 -0.02 -5.58 19.64
CA SER A 106 1.08 -5.23 18.72
C SER A 106 0.79 -4.15 17.67
N LEU A 107 -0.49 -3.84 17.42
CA LEU A 107 -0.89 -2.81 16.45
C LEU A 107 -1.06 -1.41 17.05
N ILE A 108 -1.02 -1.28 18.38
CA ILE A 108 -1.24 -0.01 19.06
C ILE A 108 0.00 0.43 19.84
N ASP A 109 0.21 1.74 19.87
CA ASP A 109 1.20 2.38 20.72
C ASP A 109 0.49 3.04 21.91
N PRO A 110 0.80 2.63 23.16
CA PRO A 110 0.19 3.24 24.34
C PRO A 110 0.42 4.75 24.45
N ALA A 111 1.51 5.28 23.90
CA ALA A 111 1.80 6.71 23.91
C ALA A 111 0.85 7.53 23.01
N LYS A 112 0.14 6.87 22.08
CA LYS A 112 -0.84 7.49 21.18
C LYS A 112 -2.28 7.41 21.71
N MET A 113 -2.46 6.90 22.92
CA MET A 113 -3.76 6.69 23.55
C MET A 113 -4.09 7.77 24.57
N GLN A 114 -5.37 8.09 24.66
CA GLN A 114 -5.96 8.83 25.77
C GLN A 114 -7.11 7.99 26.33
N VAL A 115 -7.08 7.78 27.64
CA VAL A 115 -8.06 6.96 28.36
C VAL A 115 -8.96 7.88 29.18
N SER A 116 -10.26 7.67 29.09
CA SER A 116 -11.27 8.30 29.93
C SER A 116 -12.12 7.21 30.55
N VAL A 117 -12.28 7.23 31.87
CA VAL A 117 -13.13 6.28 32.59
C VAL A 117 -14.27 7.06 33.22
N ASP A 118 -15.48 6.78 32.77
CA ASP A 118 -16.69 7.26 33.43
C ASP A 118 -17.15 6.18 34.41
N ASN A 119 -17.08 6.54 35.69
CA ASN A 119 -17.33 5.64 36.79
C ASN A 119 -18.60 6.08 37.51
N ALA A 120 -19.73 5.88 36.82
CA ALA A 120 -21.05 6.25 37.30
C ALA A 120 -21.28 7.75 37.53
N GLN A 121 -20.52 8.62 36.83
CA GLN A 121 -20.70 10.07 36.90
C GLN A 121 -21.84 10.54 35.99
N SER A 122 -21.94 9.98 34.77
CA SER A 122 -23.03 10.30 33.85
C SER A 122 -24.30 9.50 34.11
N ASP A 123 -24.16 8.21 34.44
CA ASP A 123 -25.26 7.31 34.81
C ASP A 123 -24.83 6.46 36.02
N PRO A 124 -25.50 6.56 37.18
CA PRO A 124 -25.17 5.82 38.40
C PRO A 124 -25.05 4.30 38.22
N ASN A 125 -25.70 3.75 37.21
CA ASN A 125 -25.79 2.32 36.94
C ASN A 125 -24.84 1.88 35.82
N GLN A 126 -23.91 2.72 35.37
CA GLN A 126 -22.99 2.40 34.28
C GLN A 126 -21.53 2.67 34.65
N PHE A 127 -20.66 1.82 34.14
CA PHE A 127 -19.21 2.04 34.13
C PHE A 127 -18.72 1.92 32.71
N THR A 128 -18.10 2.97 32.19
CA THR A 128 -17.66 3.07 30.80
C THR A 128 -16.18 3.41 30.73
N VAL A 129 -15.42 2.54 30.06
CA VAL A 129 -14.04 2.85 29.66
C VAL A 129 -14.06 3.31 28.21
N THR A 130 -13.57 4.52 27.96
CA THR A 130 -13.40 5.09 26.61
C THR A 130 -11.92 5.27 26.32
N ILE A 131 -11.47 4.79 25.16
CA ILE A 131 -10.11 4.97 24.68
C ILE A 131 -10.17 5.70 23.34
N ARG A 132 -9.43 6.81 23.25
CA ARG A 132 -9.18 7.56 22.02
C ARG A 132 -7.76 7.27 21.56
N TYR A 133 -7.58 6.89 20.31
CA TYR A 133 -6.30 6.53 19.72
C TYR A 133 -5.98 7.43 18.53
N ASN A 134 -4.81 8.07 18.55
CA ASN A 134 -4.34 8.85 17.42
C ASN A 134 -3.76 7.94 16.33
N ALA A 135 -4.51 7.76 15.25
CA ALA A 135 -4.17 6.93 14.12
C ALA A 135 -3.56 7.70 12.94
N GLN A 136 -3.33 9.01 13.02
CA GLN A 136 -2.94 9.87 11.88
C GLN A 136 -1.77 9.36 11.03
N ASN A 137 -0.88 8.54 11.59
CA ASN A 137 0.28 7.98 10.89
C ASN A 137 0.00 6.68 10.13
N LEU A 138 -1.22 6.13 10.15
CA LEU A 138 -1.52 4.93 9.38
C LEU A 138 -1.52 5.23 7.88
N PRO A 139 -1.19 4.24 7.02
CA PRO A 139 -1.03 4.47 5.58
C PRO A 139 -2.29 4.98 4.86
N ILE A 140 -3.48 4.78 5.43
CA ILE A 140 -4.77 5.07 4.78
C ILE A 140 -4.89 6.54 4.34
N TRP A 141 -4.45 7.50 5.16
CA TRP A 141 -4.55 8.93 4.84
C TRP A 141 -3.52 9.40 3.82
N ASN A 142 -2.34 8.76 3.76
CA ASN A 142 -1.30 9.10 2.79
C ASN A 142 -1.53 8.44 1.43
N LEU A 143 -2.15 7.26 1.41
CA LEU A 143 -2.37 6.48 0.20
C LEU A 143 -3.66 6.88 -0.54
N MET A 144 -4.72 7.21 0.20
CA MET A 144 -6.06 7.43 -0.35
C MET A 144 -6.50 8.91 -0.25
N THR A 145 -5.65 9.80 -0.75
CA THR A 145 -5.96 11.24 -0.78
C THR A 145 -7.15 11.54 -1.70
N GLY A 146 -8.08 12.38 -1.26
CA GLY A 146 -9.26 12.79 -2.04
C GLY A 146 -10.49 11.88 -1.95
N LEU A 147 -10.44 10.80 -1.16
CA LEU A 147 -11.61 9.98 -0.83
C LEU A 147 -12.22 10.40 0.52
N PRO A 148 -13.52 10.17 0.75
CA PRO A 148 -14.12 10.32 2.08
C PRO A 148 -13.56 9.25 3.01
N LEU A 149 -12.65 9.64 3.90
CA LEU A 149 -11.98 8.77 4.86
C LEU A 149 -12.57 8.94 6.27
N PRO A 150 -12.47 7.91 7.13
CA PRO A 150 -12.81 8.06 8.55
C PRO A 150 -11.85 9.03 9.26
N ASP A 151 -12.27 9.48 10.44
CA ASP A 151 -11.47 10.36 11.30
C ASP A 151 -10.13 9.69 11.69
N THR A 152 -9.09 10.51 11.75
CA THR A 152 -7.74 10.17 12.23
C THR A 152 -7.70 9.74 13.69
N THR A 153 -8.74 10.06 14.47
CA THR A 153 -8.86 9.63 15.86
C THR A 153 -9.87 8.50 15.98
N ILE A 154 -9.39 7.31 16.36
CA ILE A 154 -10.25 6.15 16.63
C ILE A 154 -10.75 6.25 18.07
N THR A 155 -12.06 6.37 18.25
CA THR A 155 -12.69 6.33 19.58
C THR A 155 -13.45 5.02 19.76
N ARG A 156 -13.20 4.33 20.87
CA ARG A 156 -13.84 3.07 21.23
C ARG A 156 -14.18 3.07 22.71
N ALA A 157 -15.31 2.46 23.05
CA ALA A 157 -15.81 2.43 24.41
C ALA A 157 -16.37 1.05 24.75
N SER A 158 -16.25 0.68 26.02
CA SER A 158 -16.91 -0.49 26.58
C SER A 158 -17.61 -0.11 27.87
N THR A 159 -18.91 -0.37 27.90
CA THR A 159 -19.78 -0.07 29.03
C THR A 159 -20.31 -1.36 29.65
N ILE A 160 -20.35 -1.39 30.97
CA ILE A 160 -21.05 -2.41 31.76
C ILE A 160 -22.11 -1.72 32.61
N ARG A 161 -23.19 -2.44 32.91
CA ARG A 161 -24.16 -2.01 33.92
C ARG A 161 -23.71 -2.49 35.29
N LEU A 162 -23.69 -1.56 36.24
CA LEU A 162 -23.42 -1.80 37.65
C LEU A 162 -24.74 -2.18 38.32
N GLY A 163 -25.11 -3.47 38.25
CA GLY A 163 -26.32 -3.99 38.89
C GLY A 163 -27.24 -4.77 37.95
N GLY A 164 -27.93 -5.76 38.51
CA GLY A 164 -29.01 -6.51 37.87
C GLY A 164 -30.22 -6.54 38.78
N ILE A 165 -31.31 -5.93 38.32
CA ILE A 165 -32.69 -6.37 38.55
C ILE A 165 -33.39 -6.40 37.20
#